data_AF-A0A239AUP4-F1
#
_entry.id   AF-A0A239AUP4-F1
#
_cell.length_a   1.000
_cell.length_b   1.000
_cell.length_c   1.000
_cell.angle_alpha   90.00
_cell.angle_beta   90.00
_cell.angle_gamma   90.00
#
_symmetry.space_group_name_H-M   'P 1'
#
loop_
_entity.id
_entity.type
_entity.pdbx_description
1 polymer ?
#
loop_
_entity_poly.entity_id
_entity_poly.type
_entity_poly.pdbx_seq_one_letter_code
_entity_poly.pdbx_strand_id
1 'polypeptide(L)'
;MKENLKKISIPVIFLILVLLFFSFKKTYKEYTDRSKINSNAKITNGYITDYYEIESVNYLEYHYTVDGAIYSNEVSSNLLYKKCKDDHSCINKKIYVKYYANDPSISIPILDTVSN
;
A
#
# COMPACT_ATOMS: atom_id res chain seq x y z
N MET A 1 -33.17 -36.11 -1.00
CA MET A 1 -31.93 -35.83 -1.75
C MET A 1 -30.81 -35.71 -0.72
N LYS A 2 -29.97 -36.75 -0.54
CA LYS A 2 -28.86 -36.70 0.44
C LYS A 2 -27.70 -35.98 -0.22
N GLU A 3 -27.42 -34.75 0.21
CA GLU A 3 -26.27 -33.99 -0.25
C GLU A 3 -24.99 -34.71 0.14
N ASN A 4 -24.19 -35.09 -0.87
CA ASN A 4 -22.85 -35.62 -0.67
C ASN A 4 -21.94 -34.47 -0.23
N LEU A 5 -21.85 -34.24 1.08
CA LEU A 5 -20.78 -33.42 1.66
C LEU A 5 -19.44 -34.08 1.34
N LYS A 6 -18.75 -33.57 0.32
CA LYS A 6 -17.36 -33.94 -0.01
C LYS A 6 -16.53 -33.77 1.26
N LYS A 7 -15.94 -34.87 1.77
CA LYS A 7 -14.99 -34.82 2.88
C LYS A 7 -13.80 -33.95 2.46
N ILE A 8 -13.73 -32.73 3.01
CA ILE A 8 -12.57 -31.87 2.87
C ILE A 8 -11.41 -32.56 3.59
N SER A 9 -10.35 -32.86 2.85
CA SER A 9 -9.18 -33.53 3.41
C SER A 9 -8.40 -32.59 4.35
N ILE A 10 -7.87 -33.13 5.44
CA ILE A 10 -7.00 -32.42 6.42
C ILE A 10 -5.95 -31.49 5.78
N PRO A 11 -5.20 -31.87 4.71
CA PRO A 11 -4.22 -30.97 4.09
C PRO A 11 -4.84 -29.70 3.48
N VAL A 12 -6.09 -29.76 3.01
CA VAL A 12 -6.80 -28.59 2.46
C VAL A 12 -7.14 -27.62 3.58
N ILE A 13 -7.56 -28.11 4.74
CA ILE A 13 -7.82 -27.28 5.92
C ILE A 13 -6.54 -26.59 6.39
N PHE A 14 -5.42 -27.33 6.45
CA PHE A 14 -4.13 -26.77 6.83
C PHE A 14 -3.67 -25.67 5.85
N LEU A 15 -3.82 -25.89 4.54
CA LEU A 15 -3.50 -24.89 3.53
C LEU A 15 -4.33 -23.61 3.71
N ILE A 16 -5.64 -23.73 3.96
CA ILE A 16 -6.51 -22.58 4.22
C ILE A 16 -6.05 -21.80 5.45
N LEU A 17 -5.70 -22.48 6.55
CA LEU A 17 -5.21 -21.83 7.77
C LEU A 17 -3.90 -21.05 7.52
N VAL A 18 -2.98 -21.62 6.75
CA VAL A 18 -1.72 -20.96 6.38
C VAL A 18 -2.01 -19.69 5.56
N LEU A 19 -2.87 -19.77 4.55
CA LEU A 19 -3.26 -18.62 3.72
C LEU A 19 -3.94 -17.50 4.54
N LEU A 20 -4.81 -17.88 5.48
CA LEU A 20 -5.44 -16.94 6.40
C LEU A 20 -4.41 -16.26 7.31
N PHE A 21 -3.48 -17.02 7.88
CA PHE A 21 -2.43 -16.48 8.74
C PHE A 21 -1.57 -15.42 8.04
N PHE A 22 -1.13 -15.69 6.80
CA PHE A 22 -0.37 -14.71 6.01
C PHE A 22 -1.19 -13.45 5.68
N SER A 23 -2.47 -13.62 5.35
CA SER A 23 -3.38 -12.51 5.09
C SER A 23 -3.56 -11.63 6.33
N PHE A 24 -3.83 -12.23 7.49
CA PHE A 24 -3.97 -11.51 8.76
C PHE A 24 -2.70 -10.75 9.14
N LYS A 25 -1.53 -11.37 8.97
CA LYS A 25 -0.24 -10.73 9.25
C LYS A 25 -0.03 -9.48 8.40
N LYS A 26 -0.39 -9.53 7.11
CA LYS A 26 -0.31 -8.39 6.20
C LYS A 26 -1.23 -7.25 6.65
N THR A 27 -2.50 -7.55 6.90
CA THR A 27 -3.48 -6.54 7.34
C THR A 27 -3.10 -5.91 8.69
N TYR A 28 -2.58 -6.70 9.63
CA TYR A 28 -2.13 -6.18 10.92
C TYR A 28 -0.96 -5.22 10.75
N LYS A 29 0.02 -5.55 9.91
CA LYS A 29 1.15 -4.67 9.62
C LYS A 29 0.66 -3.32 9.08
N GLU A 30 -0.19 -3.34 8.05
CA GLU A 30 -0.75 -2.11 7.46
C GLU A 30 -1.48 -1.23 8.49
N TYR A 31 -2.24 -1.85 9.41
CA TYR A 31 -2.89 -1.14 10.50
C TYR A 31 -1.87 -0.50 11.45
N THR A 32 -0.85 -1.23 11.89
CA THR A 32 0.19 -0.71 12.79
C THR A 32 1.00 0.41 12.15
N ASP A 33 1.29 0.30 10.86
CA ASP A 33 2.06 1.29 10.11
C ASP A 33 1.25 2.59 9.97
N ARG A 34 -0.05 2.50 9.67
CA ARG A 34 -0.95 3.67 9.69
C ARG A 34 -1.04 4.31 11.06
N SER A 35 -1.10 3.51 12.13
CA SER A 35 -1.13 4.01 13.51
C SER A 35 0.16 4.78 13.84
N LYS A 36 1.32 4.24 13.50
CA LYS A 36 2.62 4.91 13.66
C LYS A 36 2.67 6.25 12.91
N ILE A 37 2.31 6.26 11.63
CA ILE A 37 2.24 7.49 10.82
C ILE A 37 1.33 8.53 11.48
N ASN A 38 0.19 8.12 12.05
CA ASN A 38 -0.73 9.07 12.68
C ASN A 38 -0.24 9.59 14.04
N SER A 39 0.65 8.86 14.72
CA SER A 39 1.18 9.26 16.04
C SER A 39 2.28 10.33 15.97
N ASN A 40 3.18 10.28 14.98
CA ASN A 40 4.31 11.19 14.86
C ASN A 40 4.76 11.30 13.40
N ALA A 41 3.94 11.94 12.58
CA ALA A 41 4.23 12.10 11.17
C ALA A 41 5.06 13.35 10.87
N LYS A 42 5.91 13.19 9.86
CA LYS A 42 6.50 14.29 9.11
C LYS A 42 6.08 14.17 7.65
N ILE A 43 6.21 15.27 6.92
CA ILE A 43 5.87 15.35 5.50
C ILE A 43 7.15 15.71 4.74
N THR A 44 7.36 15.05 3.61
CA THR A 44 8.41 15.39 2.64
C THR A 44 7.84 15.35 1.24
N ASN A 45 8.64 15.81 0.28
CA ASN A 45 8.35 15.67 -1.13
C ASN A 45 8.84 14.31 -1.62
N GLY A 46 8.07 13.70 -2.50
CA GLY A 46 8.45 12.53 -3.27
C GLY A 46 8.04 12.67 -4.73
N TYR A 47 8.25 11.60 -5.49
CA TYR A 47 7.92 11.52 -6.90
C TYR A 47 7.36 10.13 -7.20
N ILE A 48 6.37 10.08 -8.09
CA ILE A 48 5.85 8.82 -8.61
C ILE A 48 6.91 8.21 -9.52
N THR A 49 7.29 6.96 -9.26
CA THR A 49 8.24 6.21 -10.11
C THR A 49 7.53 5.28 -11.07
N ASP A 50 6.42 4.69 -10.63
CA ASP A 50 5.63 3.80 -11.47
C ASP A 50 4.15 3.81 -11.07
N TYR A 51 3.31 3.35 -12.00
CA TYR A 51 1.88 3.17 -11.79
C TYR A 51 1.41 1.96 -12.61
N TYR A 52 0.86 0.94 -11.94
CA TYR A 52 0.43 -0.29 -12.61
C TYR A 52 -0.86 -0.86 -12.01
N GLU A 53 -1.49 -1.78 -12.74
CA GLU A 53 -2.75 -2.43 -12.37
C GLU A 53 -2.55 -3.93 -12.18
N ILE A 54 -2.95 -4.47 -11.03
CA ILE A 54 -3.01 -5.90 -10.75
C ILE A 54 -4.44 -6.23 -10.34
N GLU A 55 -5.10 -7.14 -11.07
CA GLU A 55 -6.45 -7.64 -10.74
C GLU A 55 -7.49 -6.51 -10.50
N SER A 56 -7.46 -5.46 -11.33
CA SER A 56 -8.31 -4.26 -11.19
C SER A 56 -8.02 -3.35 -10.00
N VAL A 57 -6.92 -3.59 -9.27
CA VAL A 57 -6.39 -2.72 -8.23
C VAL A 57 -5.22 -1.93 -8.79
N ASN A 58 -5.29 -0.60 -8.69
CA ASN A 58 -4.19 0.26 -9.12
C ASN A 58 -3.16 0.40 -8.00
N TYR A 59 -1.90 0.33 -8.36
CA TYR A 59 -0.76 0.50 -7.49
C TYR A 59 0.04 1.72 -7.95
N LEU A 60 0.57 2.44 -6.98
CA LEU A 60 1.46 3.58 -7.19
C LEU A 60 2.75 3.31 -6.45
N GLU A 61 3.85 3.31 -7.19
CA GLU A 61 5.20 3.32 -6.63
C GLU A 61 5.73 4.75 -6.56
N TYR A 62 6.45 5.05 -5.49
CA TYR A 62 6.98 6.38 -5.27
C TYR A 62 8.29 6.35 -4.50
N HIS A 63 9.15 7.32 -4.84
CA HIS A 63 10.39 7.57 -4.13
C HIS A 63 10.32 8.89 -3.36
N TYR A 64 10.98 8.96 -2.21
CA TYR A 64 11.12 10.17 -1.43
C TYR A 64 12.44 10.17 -0.66
N THR A 65 12.87 11.35 -0.23
CA THR A 65 14.14 11.53 0.47
C THR A 65 13.91 12.11 1.86
N VAL A 66 14.57 11.50 2.85
CA VAL A 66 14.61 11.98 4.24
C VAL A 66 16.07 11.94 4.69
N ASP A 67 16.60 13.09 5.11
CA ASP A 67 17.97 13.22 5.61
C ASP A 67 19.06 12.63 4.67
N GLY A 68 18.84 12.75 3.35
CA GLY A 68 19.76 12.25 2.32
C GLY A 68 19.59 10.76 1.97
N ALA A 69 18.79 10.00 2.71
CA ALA A 69 18.44 8.62 2.39
C ALA A 69 17.21 8.56 1.46
N ILE A 70 17.28 7.70 0.44
CA ILE A 70 16.19 7.47 -0.51
C ILE A 70 15.36 6.27 -0.04
N TYR A 71 14.05 6.47 0.02
CA TYR A 71 13.08 5.45 0.34
C TYR A 71 12.16 5.22 -0.85
N SER A 72 11.69 3.97 -0.98
CA SER A 72 10.75 3.54 -2.01
C SER A 72 9.63 2.76 -1.35
N ASN A 73 8.40 2.99 -1.78
CA ASN A 73 7.24 2.29 -1.24
C ASN A 73 6.14 2.20 -2.30
N GLU A 74 5.20 1.27 -2.09
CA GLU A 74 4.04 1.06 -2.95
C GLU A 74 2.74 1.24 -2.15
N VAL A 75 1.70 1.74 -2.79
CA VAL A 75 0.37 1.80 -2.18
C VAL A 75 -0.72 1.51 -3.19
N SER A 76 -1.80 0.88 -2.74
CA SER A 76 -3.01 0.78 -3.56
C SER A 76 -3.66 2.16 -3.72
N SER A 77 -3.69 2.62 -4.96
CA SER A 77 -4.14 3.95 -5.38
C SER A 77 -5.62 3.94 -5.81
N ASN A 78 -6.50 3.32 -5.02
CA ASN A 78 -7.92 3.23 -5.41
C ASN A 78 -8.64 4.60 -5.45
N LEU A 79 -8.08 5.64 -4.80
CA LEU A 79 -8.73 6.96 -4.68
C LEU A 79 -7.83 8.16 -5.04
N LEU A 80 -6.57 8.19 -4.58
CA LEU A 80 -5.75 9.41 -4.66
C LEU A 80 -5.27 9.74 -6.09
N TYR A 81 -5.06 8.72 -6.93
CA TYR A 81 -4.47 8.92 -8.27
C TYR A 81 -5.20 8.14 -9.36
N LYS A 82 -6.54 8.06 -9.27
CA LYS A 82 -7.38 7.36 -10.27
C LYS A 82 -7.17 7.88 -11.70
N LYS A 83 -6.85 9.17 -11.85
CA LYS A 83 -6.55 9.82 -13.14
C LYS A 83 -5.22 9.38 -13.77
N CYS A 84 -4.34 8.73 -13.00
CA CYS A 84 -3.07 8.20 -13.49
C CYS A 84 -3.22 6.83 -14.17
N LYS A 85 -4.40 6.20 -14.06
CA LYS A 85 -4.69 4.90 -14.66
C LYS A 85 -4.57 4.91 -16.18
N ASP A 86 -5.03 5.98 -16.81
CA ASP A 86 -5.18 6.03 -18.26
C ASP A 86 -3.98 6.71 -18.94
N ASP A 87 -3.05 7.29 -18.17
CA ASP A 87 -1.99 8.13 -18.70
C ASP A 87 -0.72 8.01 -17.85
N HIS A 88 0.34 7.49 -18.48
CA HIS A 88 1.70 7.40 -17.89
C HIS A 88 2.25 8.79 -17.51
N SER A 89 1.55 9.88 -17.84
CA SER A 89 1.86 11.26 -17.43
C SER A 89 1.98 11.49 -15.92
N CYS A 90 1.69 10.50 -15.09
CA CYS A 90 1.93 10.59 -13.65
C CYS A 90 3.34 10.22 -13.22
N ILE A 91 4.11 9.50 -14.04
CA ILE A 91 5.51 9.21 -13.74
C ILE A 91 6.28 10.54 -13.63
N ASN A 92 7.16 10.65 -12.63
CA ASN A 92 7.91 11.85 -12.25
C ASN A 92 7.07 13.01 -11.69
N LYS A 93 5.75 12.86 -11.50
CA LYS A 93 4.98 13.90 -10.79
C LYS A 93 5.39 13.95 -9.32
N LYS A 94 5.59 15.17 -8.85
CA LYS A 94 5.85 15.47 -7.44
C LYS A 94 4.60 15.17 -6.61
N ILE A 95 4.80 14.54 -5.45
CA ILE A 95 3.76 14.23 -4.48
C ILE A 95 4.22 14.58 -3.07
N TYR A 96 3.27 14.70 -2.14
CA TYR A 96 3.59 14.77 -0.72
C TYR A 96 3.52 13.38 -0.10
N VAL A 97 4.53 13.06 0.71
CA VAL A 97 4.67 11.79 1.40
C VAL A 97 4.65 12.06 2.90
N LYS A 98 3.68 11.46 3.59
CA LYS A 98 3.60 11.43 5.04
C LYS A 98 4.35 10.20 5.53
N TYR A 99 5.35 10.37 6.39
CA TYR A 99 6.17 9.28 6.92
C TYR A 99 6.27 9.33 8.44
N TYR A 100 6.53 8.18 9.07
CA TYR A 100 6.74 8.10 10.52
C TYR A 100 8.15 8.60 10.87
N ALA A 101 8.25 9.61 11.73
CA ALA A 101 9.51 10.32 11.97
C ALA A 101 10.63 9.43 12.54
N ASN A 102 10.28 8.38 13.29
CA ASN A 102 11.26 7.48 13.90
C ASN A 102 11.67 6.33 12.96
N ASP A 103 10.89 6.05 11.92
CA ASP A 103 11.20 5.05 10.90
C ASP A 103 10.63 5.51 9.55
N PRO A 104 11.44 6.23 8.75
CA PRO A 104 10.98 6.82 7.50
C PRO A 104 10.59 5.79 6.43
N SER A 105 10.89 4.50 6.60
CA SER A 105 10.44 3.45 5.67
C SER A 105 8.92 3.24 5.71
N ILE A 106 8.27 3.70 6.78
CA ILE A 106 6.83 3.63 6.97
C ILE A 106 6.22 4.94 6.47
N SER A 107 5.56 4.88 5.31
CA SER A 107 5.04 6.06 4.62
C SER A 107 3.74 5.79 3.88
N ILE A 108 3.01 6.88 3.60
CA ILE A 108 1.88 6.91 2.67
C ILE A 108 1.93 8.20 1.84
N PRO A 109 1.61 8.15 0.54
CA PRO A 109 1.38 9.37 -0.22
C PRO A 109 0.06 10.00 0.23
N ILE A 110 0.00 11.33 0.20
CA ILE A 110 -1.20 12.08 0.53
C ILE A 110 -1.60 12.96 -0.66
N LEU A 111 -2.91 13.11 -0.86
CA LEU A 111 -3.44 14.02 -1.87
C LEU A 111 -3.00 15.45 -1.54
N ASP A 112 -2.65 16.17 -2.60
CA ASP A 112 -2.41 17.60 -2.54
C ASP A 112 -3.74 18.33 -2.28
N THR A 113 -4.22 18.34 -1.04
CA THR A 113 -5.27 19.30 -0.62
C THR A 113 -4.70 20.72 -0.47
N VAL A 114 -3.44 20.96 -0.84
CA VAL A 114 -2.77 22.27 -0.78
C VAL A 114 -2.85 23.02 -2.12
N SER A 115 -3.67 22.55 -3.07
CA SER A 115 -3.94 23.29 -4.32
C SER A 115 -5.43 23.32 -4.67
N ASN A 116 -6.22 24.03 -3.85
CA ASN A 116 -7.10 25.14 -4.26
C ASN A 116 -7.84 25.70 -3.05
#